data_AF-A0A3Q2DVV2-F1
#
_entry.id   AF-A0A3Q2DVV2-F1
#
_cell.length_a   1.000
_cell.length_b   1.000
_cell.length_c   1.000
_cell.angle_alpha   90.00
_cell.angle_beta   90.00
_cell.angle_gamma   90.00
#
_symmetry.space_group_name_H-M   'P 1'
#
loop_
_entity.id
_entity.type
_entity.pdbx_description
1 polymer ?
#
loop_
_entity_poly.entity_id
_entity_poly.type
_entity_poly.pdbx_seq_one_letter_code
_entity_poly.pdbx_strand_id
1 'polypeptide(L)'
;MSAEASNPAATPTPCEDTQGDGRWMSQHVRFVSETKDREPDVIFVGDSLVQLMHQFGIWRQLFSPLHCLNFGIGGDATQHVLWRISNGELDNISPKVVVLWVGTNNHGHTAAQIAGGIMAIVQVIHNKLPHAHTLVLGLLPRGRMPNPLRERNAEVNKLVQDALSSLSHASFFNVDPGFVLSDGSISHQEMYDYLHLTAHGYQAVCEPLHAQIKSLLEKPAEN
;
A
#
# COMPACT_ATOMS: atom_id res chain seq x y z
N MET A 1 -0.32 -29.06 -21.83
CA MET A 1 -1.00 -27.93 -21.16
C MET A 1 -0.50 -27.91 -19.73
N SER A 2 0.64 -27.28 -19.47
CA SER A 2 1.13 -27.08 -18.10
C SER A 2 0.13 -26.15 -17.43
N ALA A 3 -0.46 -26.56 -16.31
CA ALA A 3 -1.15 -25.63 -15.43
C ALA A 3 -0.20 -24.45 -15.19
N GLU A 4 -0.59 -23.24 -15.60
CA GLU A 4 0.15 -22.05 -15.21
C GLU A 4 0.25 -22.08 -13.69
N ALA A 5 1.48 -22.14 -13.17
CA ALA A 5 1.68 -22.17 -11.74
C ALA A 5 1.05 -20.89 -11.15
N SER A 6 0.03 -21.06 -10.30
CA SER A 6 -0.64 -19.93 -9.65
C SER A 6 0.38 -19.03 -8.96
N ASN A 7 0.27 -17.72 -9.17
CA ASN A 7 1.15 -16.74 -8.53
C ASN A 7 0.87 -16.71 -7.01
N PRO A 8 1.81 -17.15 -6.15
CA PRO A 8 1.57 -17.20 -4.70
C PRO A 8 1.34 -15.82 -4.10
N ALA A 9 1.96 -14.76 -4.65
CA ALA A 9 1.76 -13.40 -4.21
C ALA A 9 0.36 -12.84 -4.55
N ALA A 10 -0.39 -13.51 -5.43
CA ALA A 10 -1.75 -13.18 -5.81
C ALA A 10 -2.80 -14.17 -5.27
N THR A 11 -2.40 -15.09 -4.39
CA THR A 11 -3.32 -16.08 -3.80
C THR A 11 -3.70 -15.64 -2.38
N PRO A 12 -4.95 -15.23 -2.11
CA PRO A 12 -5.34 -14.66 -0.82
C PRO A 12 -5.08 -15.65 0.33
N THR A 13 -4.21 -15.29 1.25
CA THR A 13 -3.81 -16.13 2.39
C THR A 13 -3.72 -15.28 3.65
N PRO A 14 -4.34 -15.66 4.78
CA PRO A 14 -4.17 -14.92 6.03
C PRO A 14 -2.75 -15.12 6.57
N CYS A 15 -2.27 -14.16 7.37
CA CYS A 15 -0.99 -14.33 8.07
C CYS A 15 -1.13 -15.40 9.16
N GLU A 16 -0.23 -16.39 9.16
CA GLU A 16 -0.20 -17.44 10.19
C GLU A 16 0.30 -16.89 11.53
N ASP A 17 -0.44 -17.14 12.60
CA ASP A 17 -0.03 -16.76 13.95
C ASP A 17 0.96 -17.78 14.53
N THR A 18 2.24 -17.49 14.32
CA THR A 18 3.35 -18.29 14.87
C THR A 18 3.77 -17.85 16.27
N GLN A 19 3.19 -16.78 16.83
CA GLN A 19 3.52 -16.25 18.16
C GLN A 19 2.47 -16.61 19.21
N GLY A 20 1.22 -16.84 18.79
CA GLY A 20 0.11 -17.30 19.63
C GLY A 20 -0.70 -16.18 20.30
N ASP A 21 -0.50 -14.92 19.92
CA ASP A 21 -1.19 -13.77 20.51
C ASP A 21 -2.37 -13.25 19.68
N GLY A 22 -2.62 -13.81 18.49
CA GLY A 22 -3.74 -13.47 17.62
C GLY A 22 -3.76 -12.03 17.12
N ARG A 23 -2.65 -11.28 17.19
CA ARG A 23 -2.63 -9.83 16.94
C ARG A 23 -2.98 -9.45 15.51
N TRP A 24 -2.63 -10.28 14.52
CA TRP A 24 -2.92 -10.00 13.12
C TRP A 24 -4.42 -10.05 12.86
N MET A 25 -5.08 -11.13 13.31
CA MET A 25 -6.52 -11.29 13.22
C MET A 25 -7.26 -10.21 14.04
N SER A 26 -6.75 -9.86 15.21
CA SER A 26 -7.34 -8.79 16.05
C SER A 26 -7.35 -7.43 15.34
N GLN A 27 -6.27 -7.08 14.62
CA GLN A 27 -6.22 -5.85 13.82
C GLN A 27 -7.20 -5.89 12.65
N HIS A 28 -7.28 -7.03 11.93
CA HIS A 28 -8.25 -7.23 10.86
C HIS A 28 -9.70 -7.05 11.35
N VAL A 29 -10.08 -7.71 12.46
CA VAL A 29 -11.42 -7.60 13.04
C VAL A 29 -11.74 -6.16 13.45
N ARG A 30 -10.77 -5.41 13.99
CA ARG A 30 -10.95 -3.98 14.28
C ARG A 30 -11.27 -3.21 13.00
N PHE A 31 -10.53 -3.41 11.91
CA PHE A 31 -10.78 -2.72 10.65
C PHE A 31 -12.16 -3.05 10.06
N VAL A 32 -12.57 -4.31 10.09
CA VAL A 32 -13.94 -4.72 9.68
C VAL A 32 -15.02 -4.09 10.57
N SER A 33 -14.72 -3.81 11.85
CA SER A 33 -15.65 -3.05 12.70
C SER A 33 -15.73 -1.59 12.30
N GLU A 34 -14.59 -0.95 11.99
CA GLU A 34 -14.54 0.45 11.60
C GLU A 34 -15.33 0.74 10.33
N THR A 35 -15.42 -0.20 9.39
CA THR A 35 -16.22 -0.04 8.16
C THR A 35 -17.73 -0.06 8.40
N LYS A 36 -18.21 -0.52 9.56
CA LYS A 36 -19.65 -0.53 9.91
C LYS A 36 -20.12 0.79 10.49
N ASP A 37 -19.22 1.53 11.13
CA ASP A 37 -19.54 2.72 11.93
C ASP A 37 -19.06 4.02 11.29
N ARG A 38 -18.37 3.95 10.14
CA ARG A 38 -17.71 5.10 9.50
C ARG A 38 -17.90 5.11 7.99
N GLU A 39 -17.95 6.30 7.42
CA GLU A 39 -18.07 6.54 5.98
C GLU A 39 -16.84 7.35 5.49
N PRO A 40 -15.71 6.69 5.17
CA PRO A 40 -14.50 7.41 4.75
C PRO A 40 -14.59 7.90 3.30
N ASP A 41 -14.00 9.06 3.03
CA ASP A 41 -13.75 9.52 1.65
C ASP A 41 -12.49 8.85 1.06
N VAL A 42 -11.54 8.45 1.92
CA VAL A 42 -10.27 7.83 1.54
C VAL A 42 -9.95 6.67 2.46
N ILE A 43 -9.43 5.57 1.90
CA ILE A 43 -8.93 4.44 2.69
C ILE A 43 -7.50 4.11 2.29
N PHE A 44 -6.63 3.94 3.27
CA PHE A 44 -5.26 3.48 3.07
C PHE A 44 -5.18 2.01 3.43
N VAL A 45 -4.64 1.19 2.53
CA VAL A 45 -4.46 -0.24 2.73
C VAL A 45 -3.02 -0.60 2.42
N GLY A 46 -2.37 -1.37 3.31
CA GLY A 46 -0.99 -1.77 3.05
C GLY A 46 -0.26 -2.38 4.23
N ASP A 47 1.05 -2.22 4.19
CA ASP A 47 1.98 -2.80 5.16
C ASP A 47 2.36 -1.82 6.29
N SER A 48 3.55 -2.00 6.90
CA SER A 48 4.05 -1.14 7.96
C SER A 48 4.22 0.32 7.53
N LEU A 49 4.50 0.59 6.25
CA LEU A 49 4.66 1.97 5.77
C LEU A 49 3.34 2.74 5.84
N VAL A 50 2.22 2.06 5.60
CA VAL A 50 0.88 2.62 5.81
C VAL A 50 0.56 2.72 7.29
N GLN A 51 0.81 1.65 8.04
CA GLN A 51 0.48 1.58 9.47
C GLN A 51 1.19 2.68 10.28
N LEU A 52 2.50 2.82 10.08
CA LEU A 52 3.33 3.77 10.83
C LEU A 52 3.04 5.21 10.44
N MET A 53 2.59 5.48 9.21
CA MET A 53 2.17 6.82 8.79
C MET A 53 1.14 7.41 9.76
N HIS A 54 0.20 6.59 10.24
CA HIS A 54 -0.82 7.00 11.21
C HIS A 54 -0.27 7.41 12.58
N GLN A 55 0.92 6.92 12.94
CA GLN A 55 1.56 7.17 14.24
C GLN A 55 2.31 8.51 14.28
N PHE A 56 2.60 9.12 13.13
CA PHE A 56 3.28 10.40 13.05
C PHE A 56 2.30 11.58 13.00
N GLY A 57 2.71 12.73 13.54
CA GLY A 57 1.88 13.95 13.57
C GLY A 57 1.38 14.41 12.19
N ILE A 58 2.12 14.07 11.12
CA ILE A 58 1.77 14.37 9.74
C ILE A 58 0.40 13.79 9.33
N TRP A 59 0.00 12.63 9.89
CA TRP A 59 -1.32 12.05 9.61
C TRP A 59 -2.46 12.92 10.13
N ARG A 60 -2.32 13.43 11.34
CA ARG A 60 -3.33 14.33 11.95
C ARG A 60 -3.44 15.63 11.17
N GLN A 61 -2.32 16.10 10.62
CA GLN A 61 -2.26 17.34 9.85
C GLN A 61 -2.85 17.20 8.45
N LEU A 62 -2.48 16.17 7.70
CA LEU A 62 -2.79 16.06 6.27
C LEU A 62 -3.97 15.12 5.95
N PHE A 63 -4.05 13.96 6.60
CA PHE A 63 -4.98 12.90 6.17
C PHE A 63 -6.24 12.84 7.03
N SER A 64 -6.16 13.17 8.33
CA SER A 64 -7.35 13.20 9.18
C SER A 64 -8.46 14.16 8.68
N PRO A 65 -8.14 15.35 8.14
CA PRO A 65 -9.15 16.23 7.54
C PRO A 65 -9.83 15.69 6.27
N LEU A 66 -9.26 14.66 5.63
CA LEU A 66 -9.81 14.00 4.44
C LEU A 66 -10.69 12.79 4.78
N HIS A 67 -11.09 12.63 6.05
CA HIS A 67 -11.90 11.51 6.53
C HIS A 67 -11.30 10.14 6.17
N CYS A 68 -9.99 9.98 6.40
CA CYS A 68 -9.27 8.75 6.06
C CYS A 68 -9.45 7.62 7.08
N LEU A 69 -9.54 6.37 6.60
CA LEU A 69 -9.20 5.17 7.39
C LEU A 69 -7.81 4.63 7.03
N ASN A 70 -7.15 3.99 7.99
CA ASN A 70 -5.82 3.40 7.82
C ASN A 70 -5.84 1.91 8.20
N PHE A 71 -5.83 1.04 7.19
CA PHE A 71 -5.81 -0.41 7.30
C PHE A 71 -4.42 -0.98 6.96
N GLY A 72 -3.39 -0.33 7.49
CA GLY A 72 -2.01 -0.81 7.46
C GLY A 72 -1.74 -1.85 8.54
N ILE A 73 -1.10 -2.97 8.18
CA ILE A 73 -0.59 -3.97 9.13
C ILE A 73 0.88 -4.25 8.87
N GLY A 74 1.72 -4.04 9.89
CA GLY A 74 3.15 -4.30 9.78
C GLY A 74 3.46 -5.75 9.41
N GLY A 75 4.35 -5.92 8.42
CA GLY A 75 4.77 -7.22 7.91
C GLY A 75 3.87 -7.81 6.82
N ASP A 76 2.75 -7.17 6.48
CA ASP A 76 1.89 -7.66 5.41
C ASP A 76 2.62 -7.70 4.05
N ALA A 77 2.39 -8.80 3.33
CA ALA A 77 2.72 -9.00 1.93
C ALA A 77 1.42 -8.93 1.10
N THR A 78 1.54 -8.90 -0.22
CA THR A 78 0.37 -8.76 -1.12
C THR A 78 -0.72 -9.80 -0.85
N GLN A 79 -0.37 -11.07 -0.61
CA GLN A 79 -1.36 -12.12 -0.34
C GLN A 79 -2.15 -11.91 0.96
N HIS A 80 -1.54 -11.27 1.96
CA HIS A 80 -2.19 -10.96 3.24
C HIS A 80 -3.18 -9.81 3.07
N VAL A 81 -2.77 -8.73 2.38
CA VAL A 81 -3.65 -7.62 2.03
C VAL A 81 -4.83 -8.12 1.20
N LEU A 82 -4.56 -8.94 0.18
CA LEU A 82 -5.59 -9.51 -0.69
C LEU A 82 -6.62 -10.30 0.12
N TRP A 83 -6.17 -11.13 1.06
CA TRP A 83 -7.08 -11.84 1.96
C TRP A 83 -7.92 -10.87 2.78
N ARG A 84 -7.32 -9.85 3.41
CA ARG A 84 -8.04 -8.90 4.27
C ARG A 84 -9.17 -8.17 3.55
N ILE A 85 -8.88 -7.62 2.37
CA ILE A 85 -9.89 -6.88 1.59
C ILE A 85 -10.97 -7.79 1.00
N SER A 86 -10.66 -9.07 0.75
CA SER A 86 -11.66 -10.06 0.37
C SER A 86 -12.56 -10.48 1.54
N ASN A 87 -12.11 -10.28 2.78
CA ASN A 87 -12.79 -10.72 4.01
C ASN A 87 -13.33 -9.55 4.86
N GLY A 88 -13.87 -8.51 4.22
CA GLY A 88 -14.74 -7.54 4.90
C GLY A 88 -14.18 -6.13 5.08
N GLU A 89 -12.88 -5.92 4.87
CA GLU A 89 -12.27 -4.58 5.07
C GLU A 89 -12.67 -3.53 4.03
N LEU A 90 -13.36 -3.92 2.95
CA LEU A 90 -13.92 -2.98 1.97
C LEU A 90 -15.45 -3.02 1.91
N ASP A 91 -16.09 -3.74 2.83
CA ASP A 91 -17.54 -3.87 2.86
C ASP A 91 -18.17 -2.71 3.66
N ASN A 92 -19.39 -2.31 3.32
CA ASN A 92 -20.18 -1.25 3.99
C ASN A 92 -19.63 0.18 3.88
N ILE A 93 -18.59 0.41 3.08
CA ILE A 93 -18.01 1.73 2.83
C ILE A 93 -18.04 2.04 1.33
N SER A 94 -17.95 3.33 0.98
CA SER A 94 -17.88 3.80 -0.41
C SER A 94 -16.89 4.95 -0.57
N PRO A 95 -15.58 4.72 -0.31
CA PRO A 95 -14.58 5.77 -0.47
C PRO A 95 -14.43 6.18 -1.94
N LYS A 96 -13.99 7.42 -2.14
CA LYS A 96 -13.66 7.96 -3.47
C LYS A 96 -12.25 7.56 -3.89
N VAL A 97 -11.34 7.36 -2.93
CA VAL A 97 -9.94 7.00 -3.20
C VAL A 97 -9.49 5.84 -2.30
N VAL A 98 -8.83 4.86 -2.90
CA VAL A 98 -8.11 3.81 -2.18
C VAL A 98 -6.62 4.00 -2.41
N VAL A 99 -5.85 4.21 -1.34
CA VAL A 99 -4.39 4.28 -1.40
C VAL A 99 -3.81 2.92 -1.05
N LEU A 100 -3.13 2.29 -2.00
CA LEU A 100 -2.53 0.97 -1.84
C LEU A 100 -1.01 1.08 -1.75
N TRP A 101 -0.42 0.55 -0.68
CA TRP A 101 1.04 0.51 -0.52
C TRP A 101 1.51 -0.78 0.16
N VAL A 102 1.87 -1.76 -0.67
CA VAL A 102 2.31 -3.08 -0.23
C VAL A 102 3.24 -3.69 -1.27
N GLY A 103 4.19 -4.52 -0.81
CA GLY A 103 5.02 -5.36 -1.67
C GLY A 103 6.45 -5.50 -1.19
N THR A 104 6.93 -4.59 -0.33
CA THR A 104 8.32 -4.62 0.16
C THR A 104 8.62 -5.87 1.00
N ASN A 105 7.61 -6.41 1.69
CA ASN A 105 7.69 -7.60 2.55
C ASN A 105 7.46 -8.93 1.82
N ASN A 106 7.23 -8.93 0.50
CA ASN A 106 7.10 -10.15 -0.29
C ASN A 106 8.47 -10.85 -0.51
N HIS A 107 9.09 -11.28 0.59
CA HIS A 107 10.33 -12.05 0.56
C HIS A 107 10.13 -13.37 -0.16
N GLY A 108 11.14 -13.81 -0.92
CA GLY A 108 11.07 -15.05 -1.72
C GLY A 108 10.28 -14.94 -3.04
N HIS A 109 9.55 -13.84 -3.27
CA HIS A 109 8.83 -13.61 -4.53
C HIS A 109 9.64 -12.77 -5.52
N THR A 110 9.48 -13.06 -6.81
CA THR A 110 10.07 -12.27 -7.90
C THR A 110 9.32 -10.95 -8.09
N ALA A 111 9.94 -9.97 -8.77
CA ALA A 111 9.28 -8.70 -9.07
C ALA A 111 7.97 -8.89 -9.85
N ALA A 112 7.94 -9.82 -10.82
CA ALA A 112 6.74 -10.14 -11.58
C ALA A 112 5.62 -10.75 -10.72
N GLN A 113 5.97 -11.63 -9.77
CA GLN A 113 4.99 -12.18 -8.82
C GLN A 113 4.40 -11.08 -7.93
N ILE A 114 5.25 -10.19 -7.40
CA ILE A 114 4.80 -9.07 -6.56
C ILE A 114 3.90 -8.12 -7.34
N ALA A 115 4.30 -7.73 -8.56
CA ALA A 115 3.48 -6.90 -9.44
C ALA A 115 2.12 -7.57 -9.72
N GLY A 116 2.10 -8.88 -10.03
CA GLY A 116 0.86 -9.63 -10.19
C GLY A 116 -0.01 -9.67 -8.92
N GLY A 117 0.60 -9.74 -7.73
CA GLY A 117 -0.11 -9.64 -6.45
C GLY A 117 -0.73 -8.26 -6.23
N ILE A 118 -0.01 -7.18 -6.54
CA ILE A 118 -0.53 -5.81 -6.51
C ILE A 118 -1.70 -5.65 -7.48
N MET A 119 -1.58 -6.16 -8.71
CA MET A 119 -2.66 -6.12 -9.70
C MET A 119 -3.89 -6.92 -9.27
N ALA A 120 -3.71 -8.06 -8.62
CA ALA A 120 -4.81 -8.82 -8.04
C ALA A 120 -5.55 -8.02 -6.95
N ILE A 121 -4.82 -7.28 -6.11
CA ILE A 121 -5.42 -6.38 -5.12
C ILE A 121 -6.21 -5.26 -5.80
N VAL A 122 -5.64 -4.60 -6.81
CA VAL A 122 -6.32 -3.54 -7.59
C VAL A 122 -7.63 -4.07 -8.19
N GLN A 123 -7.63 -5.28 -8.76
CA GLN A 123 -8.83 -5.90 -9.31
C GLN A 123 -9.90 -6.15 -8.24
N VAL A 124 -9.52 -6.65 -7.06
CA VAL A 124 -10.48 -6.88 -5.97
C VAL A 124 -11.05 -5.55 -5.46
N ILE A 125 -10.21 -4.52 -5.33
CA ILE A 125 -10.65 -3.17 -4.98
C ILE A 125 -11.68 -2.66 -6.01
N HIS A 126 -11.36 -2.73 -7.30
CA HIS A 126 -12.28 -2.26 -8.35
C HIS A 126 -13.61 -3.02 -8.35
N ASN A 127 -13.58 -4.34 -8.14
CA ASN A 127 -14.79 -5.16 -8.08
C ASN A 127 -15.69 -4.82 -6.88
N LYS A 128 -15.09 -4.52 -5.72
CA LYS A 128 -15.84 -4.18 -4.49
C LYS A 128 -16.25 -2.70 -4.44
N LEU A 129 -15.42 -1.81 -4.97
CA LEU A 129 -15.54 -0.36 -4.90
C LEU A 129 -15.41 0.24 -6.31
N PRO A 130 -16.37 -0.01 -7.23
CA PRO A 130 -16.24 0.34 -8.65
C PRO A 130 -16.13 1.84 -8.92
N HIS A 131 -16.55 2.68 -7.98
CA HIS A 131 -16.49 4.15 -8.08
C HIS A 131 -15.22 4.75 -7.45
N ALA A 132 -14.40 3.95 -6.78
CA ALA A 132 -13.18 4.43 -6.14
C ALA A 132 -12.01 4.45 -7.13
N HIS A 133 -11.19 5.50 -7.07
CA HIS A 133 -9.90 5.53 -7.78
C HIS A 133 -8.82 4.88 -6.92
N THR A 134 -8.10 3.90 -7.45
CA THR A 134 -7.00 3.22 -6.74
C THR A 134 -5.66 3.88 -7.03
N LEU A 135 -5.08 4.54 -6.03
CA LEU A 135 -3.75 5.13 -6.08
C LEU A 135 -2.72 4.15 -5.53
N VAL A 136 -1.90 3.55 -6.39
CA VAL A 136 -0.87 2.58 -6.00
C VAL A 136 0.47 3.30 -5.79
N LEU A 137 1.00 3.23 -4.58
CA LEU A 137 2.26 3.89 -4.23
C LEU A 137 3.45 2.99 -4.58
N GLY A 138 4.48 3.59 -5.18
CA GLY A 138 5.73 2.92 -5.48
C GLY A 138 6.43 2.35 -4.25
N LEU A 139 7.02 1.17 -4.39
CA LEU A 139 7.91 0.59 -3.38
C LEU A 139 9.16 1.46 -3.25
N LEU A 140 9.44 1.89 -2.01
CA LEU A 140 10.64 2.66 -1.69
C LEU A 140 11.91 1.82 -1.76
N PRO A 141 13.08 2.46 -1.96
CA PRO A 141 14.36 1.80 -1.77
C PRO A 141 14.56 1.43 -0.30
N ARG A 142 15.37 0.41 -0.02
CA ARG A 142 15.67 -0.07 1.33
C ARG A 142 17.11 -0.56 1.47
N GLY A 143 17.56 -0.72 2.71
CA GLY A 143 18.94 -1.06 3.08
C GLY A 143 19.88 0.12 2.91
N ARG A 144 20.93 0.23 3.74
CA ARG A 144 21.83 1.40 3.74
C ARG A 144 22.55 1.61 2.41
N MET A 145 23.06 0.54 1.81
CA MET A 145 23.85 0.56 0.56
C MET A 145 23.11 -0.18 -0.56
N PRO A 146 23.55 -0.06 -1.84
CA PRO A 146 22.98 -0.81 -2.95
C PRO A 146 22.88 -2.31 -2.64
N ASN A 147 21.73 -2.91 -2.98
CA ASN A 147 21.44 -4.31 -2.70
C ASN A 147 20.32 -4.84 -3.62
N PRO A 148 20.16 -6.17 -3.76
CA PRO A 148 19.17 -6.76 -4.69
C PRO A 148 17.71 -6.38 -4.42
N LEU A 149 17.35 -6.01 -3.18
CA LEU A 149 15.97 -5.60 -2.89
C LEU A 149 15.64 -4.22 -3.46
N ARG A 150 16.63 -3.33 -3.64
CA ARG A 150 16.41 -2.05 -4.34
C ARG A 150 16.11 -2.28 -5.82
N GLU A 151 16.89 -3.15 -6.47
CA GLU A 151 16.66 -3.54 -7.87
C GLU A 151 15.29 -4.20 -8.04
N ARG A 152 14.95 -5.14 -7.16
CA ARG A 152 13.62 -5.79 -7.15
C ARG A 152 12.50 -4.77 -7.00
N ASN A 153 12.59 -3.87 -6.02
CA ASN A 153 11.54 -2.87 -5.78
C ASN A 153 11.40 -1.91 -6.98
N ALA A 154 12.51 -1.50 -7.60
CA ALA A 154 12.48 -0.68 -8.81
C ALA A 154 11.82 -1.40 -10.00
N GLU A 155 12.11 -2.70 -10.19
CA GLU A 155 11.47 -3.50 -11.23
C GLU A 155 9.97 -3.69 -10.96
N VAL A 156 9.57 -3.90 -9.70
CA VAL A 156 8.14 -3.93 -9.33
C VAL A 156 7.46 -2.62 -9.70
N ASN A 157 8.07 -1.47 -9.36
CA ASN A 157 7.51 -0.16 -9.67
C ASN A 157 7.28 0.02 -11.18
N LYS A 158 8.25 -0.37 -11.99
CA LYS A 158 8.14 -0.33 -13.45
C LYS A 158 6.98 -1.21 -13.96
N LEU A 159 6.93 -2.47 -13.53
CA LEU A 159 5.89 -3.41 -13.97
C LEU A 159 4.48 -2.96 -13.55
N VAL A 160 4.33 -2.43 -12.33
CA VAL A 160 3.05 -1.92 -11.86
C VAL A 160 2.66 -0.64 -12.61
N GLN A 161 3.60 0.29 -12.81
CA GLN A 161 3.34 1.50 -13.58
C GLN A 161 2.87 1.17 -15.01
N ASP A 162 3.56 0.26 -15.69
CA ASP A 162 3.21 -0.19 -17.04
C ASP A 162 1.81 -0.82 -17.07
N ALA A 163 1.50 -1.71 -16.12
CA ALA A 163 0.20 -2.37 -16.05
C ALA A 163 -0.95 -1.39 -15.78
N LEU A 164 -0.75 -0.44 -14.86
CA LEU A 164 -1.76 0.55 -14.48
C LEU A 164 -2.02 1.59 -15.57
N SER A 165 -1.09 1.82 -16.50
CA SER A 165 -1.25 2.79 -17.59
C SER A 165 -2.48 2.53 -18.48
N SER A 166 -2.99 1.29 -18.47
CA SER A 166 -4.16 0.87 -19.24
C SER A 166 -5.49 0.97 -18.48
N LEU A 167 -5.46 1.29 -17.18
CA LEU A 167 -6.63 1.29 -16.30
C LEU A 167 -7.08 2.73 -15.97
N SER A 168 -8.32 3.09 -16.29
CA SER A 168 -8.87 4.42 -15.95
C SER A 168 -9.14 4.61 -14.46
N HIS A 169 -9.42 3.54 -13.73
CA HIS A 169 -9.79 3.54 -12.31
C HIS A 169 -8.60 3.38 -11.37
N ALA A 170 -7.37 3.34 -11.88
CA ALA A 170 -6.18 3.17 -11.06
C ALA A 170 -4.98 3.94 -11.63
N SER A 171 -4.06 4.36 -10.77
CA SER A 171 -2.86 5.08 -11.19
C SER A 171 -1.68 4.78 -10.27
N PHE A 172 -0.49 4.74 -10.86
CA PHE A 172 0.77 4.65 -10.12
C PHE A 172 1.22 6.02 -9.62
N PHE A 173 1.74 6.09 -8.39
CA PHE A 173 2.36 7.29 -7.84
C PHE A 173 3.73 6.97 -7.25
N ASN A 174 4.77 7.58 -7.82
CA ASN A 174 6.11 7.48 -7.27
C ASN A 174 6.22 8.41 -6.05
N VAL A 175 6.34 7.82 -4.87
CA VAL A 175 6.46 8.52 -3.59
C VAL A 175 7.90 8.78 -3.15
N ASP A 176 8.90 8.27 -3.87
CA ASP A 176 10.30 8.45 -3.51
C ASP A 176 10.77 9.89 -3.84
N PRO A 177 11.12 10.73 -2.84
CA PRO A 177 11.63 12.08 -3.06
C PRO A 177 13.11 12.09 -3.48
N GLY A 178 13.75 10.92 -3.60
CA GLY A 178 15.19 10.78 -3.83
C GLY A 178 15.95 10.36 -2.58
N PHE A 179 15.46 9.32 -1.88
CA PHE A 179 16.09 8.83 -0.64
C PHE A 179 17.50 8.25 -0.83
N VAL A 180 17.83 7.79 -2.04
CA VAL A 180 19.17 7.30 -2.37
C VAL A 180 20.05 8.48 -2.77
N LEU A 181 21.08 8.73 -1.98
CA LEU A 181 22.07 9.79 -2.21
C LEU A 181 23.01 9.44 -3.38
N SER A 182 23.80 10.41 -3.82
CA SER A 182 24.77 10.24 -4.92
C SER A 182 25.85 9.21 -4.64
N ASP A 183 26.18 8.95 -3.36
CA ASP A 183 27.09 7.89 -2.93
C ASP A 183 26.43 6.50 -2.84
N GLY A 184 25.14 6.41 -3.21
CA GLY A 184 24.32 5.21 -3.16
C GLY A 184 23.78 4.88 -1.77
N SER A 185 24.06 5.70 -0.76
CA SER A 185 23.58 5.46 0.61
C SER A 185 22.17 5.99 0.84
N ILE A 186 21.47 5.42 1.84
CA ILE A 186 20.24 6.01 2.41
C ILE A 186 20.57 6.50 3.82
N SER A 187 20.20 7.75 4.12
CA SER A 187 20.40 8.35 5.44
C SER A 187 19.46 7.75 6.49
N HIS A 188 20.00 7.46 7.68
CA HIS A 188 19.18 7.05 8.82
C HIS A 188 18.26 8.18 9.34
N GLN A 189 18.51 9.42 8.93
CA GLN A 189 17.62 10.55 9.20
C GLN A 189 16.34 10.49 8.37
N GLU A 190 16.37 9.79 7.23
CA GLU A 190 15.18 9.56 6.39
C GLU A 190 14.52 8.22 6.72
N MET A 191 15.33 7.17 6.91
CA MET A 191 14.86 5.83 7.29
C MET A 191 15.67 5.28 8.47
N TYR A 192 15.12 5.28 9.69
CA TYR A 192 15.89 5.02 10.92
C TYR A 192 16.53 3.63 10.99
N ASP A 193 15.96 2.65 10.30
CA ASP A 193 16.48 1.28 10.14
C ASP A 193 16.72 0.90 8.66
N TYR A 194 16.81 1.92 7.79
CA TYR A 194 16.93 1.78 6.34
C TYR A 194 15.75 1.05 5.67
N LEU A 195 14.58 1.05 6.31
CA LEU A 195 13.32 0.54 5.77
C LEU A 195 12.16 1.46 6.13
N HIS A 196 11.96 1.70 7.42
CA HIS A 196 10.87 2.50 7.95
C HIS A 196 11.29 3.97 8.03
N LEU A 197 10.38 4.83 7.58
CA LEU A 197 10.62 6.26 7.50
C LEU A 197 10.62 6.90 8.89
N THR A 198 11.46 7.92 9.05
CA THR A 198 11.38 8.84 10.19
C THR A 198 10.21 9.82 10.00
N ALA A 199 9.96 10.68 10.99
CA ALA A 199 9.03 11.79 10.82
C ALA A 199 9.41 12.69 9.63
N HIS A 200 10.72 12.92 9.41
CA HIS A 200 11.23 13.70 8.29
C HIS A 200 11.00 12.99 6.95
N GLY A 201 11.34 11.70 6.87
CA GLY A 201 11.10 10.90 5.66
C GLY A 201 9.61 10.82 5.30
N TYR A 202 8.73 10.69 6.30
CA TYR A 202 7.29 10.74 6.08
C TYR A 202 6.81 12.11 5.60
N GLN A 203 7.39 13.21 6.08
CA GLN A 203 6.99 14.54 5.59
C GLN A 203 7.24 14.67 4.08
N ALA A 204 8.42 14.27 3.61
CA ALA A 204 8.79 14.31 2.20
C ALA A 204 7.88 13.42 1.31
N VAL A 205 7.38 12.31 1.85
CA VAL A 205 6.43 11.42 1.15
C VAL A 205 4.99 11.94 1.20
N CYS A 206 4.54 12.42 2.37
CA CYS A 206 3.13 12.70 2.61
C CYS A 206 2.66 14.00 1.96
N GLU A 207 3.51 15.02 1.83
CA GLU A 207 3.15 16.30 1.19
C GLU A 207 2.70 16.11 -0.28
N PRO A 208 3.51 15.49 -1.16
CA PRO A 208 3.09 15.26 -2.55
C PRO A 208 1.96 14.23 -2.65
N LEU A 209 1.93 13.22 -1.78
CA LEU A 209 0.82 12.25 -1.71
C LEU A 209 -0.51 12.93 -1.37
N HIS A 210 -0.52 13.82 -0.38
CA HIS A 210 -1.71 14.56 0.02
C HIS A 210 -2.23 15.44 -1.13
N ALA A 211 -1.34 16.14 -1.85
CA ALA A 211 -1.71 16.91 -3.03
C ALA A 211 -2.36 16.03 -4.11
N GLN A 212 -1.79 14.84 -4.36
CA GLN A 212 -2.34 13.89 -5.32
C GLN A 212 -3.72 13.38 -4.92
N ILE A 213 -3.92 13.01 -3.65
CA ILE A 213 -5.21 12.55 -3.12
C ILE A 213 -6.26 13.65 -3.25
N LYS A 214 -5.92 14.90 -2.88
CA LYS A 214 -6.84 16.03 -3.05
C LYS A 214 -7.28 16.22 -4.50
N SER A 215 -6.34 16.15 -5.44
CA SER A 215 -6.66 16.25 -6.87
C SER A 215 -7.63 15.14 -7.31
N LEU A 216 -7.49 13.93 -6.79
CA LEU A 216 -8.42 12.83 -7.08
C LEU A 216 -9.80 13.03 -6.44
N LEU A 217 -9.87 13.59 -5.23
CA LEU A 217 -11.14 13.90 -4.55
C LEU A 217 -11.92 15.03 -5.24
N GLU A 218 -11.23 15.95 -5.92
CA GLU A 218 -11.83 17.06 -6.66
C GLU A 218 -12.33 16.66 -8.05
N LYS A 219 -11.89 15.52 -8.60
CA LYS A 219 -12.41 15.02 -9.89
C LYS A 219 -13.88 14.62 -9.72
N PRO A 220 -14.79 15.08 -10.61
CA PRO A 220 -16.15 14.57 -10.62
C PRO A 220 -16.15 13.07 -10.87
N ALA A 221 -17.02 12.31 -10.21
CA ALA A 221 -17.27 10.93 -10.59
C ALA A 221 -17.74 10.93 -12.05
N GLU A 222 -16.98 10.30 -12.95
CA GLU A 222 -17.44 10.08 -14.32
C GLU A 222 -18.61 9.10 -14.25
N ASN A 223 -19.80 9.60 -14.59
CA ASN A 223 -21.06 8.84 -14.68
C ASN A 223 -21.08 7.91 -15.89
#